data_AF-A0AAD3HBT9-F1
#
_entry.id   AF-A0AAD3HBT9-F1
#
_cell.length_a   1.000
_cell.length_b   1.000
_cell.length_c   1.000
_cell.angle_alpha   90.00
_cell.angle_beta   90.00
_cell.angle_gamma   90.00
#
_symmetry.space_group_name_H-M   'P 1'
#
loop_
_entity.id
_entity.type
_entity.pdbx_description
1 polymer ?
#
loop_
_entity_poly.entity_id
_entity_poly.type
_entity_poly.pdbx_seq_one_letter_code
_entity_poly.pdbx_strand_id
1 'polypeptide(L)'
;MASRRFIADERVLKKYGARVLVKDNEANENDEEVSSPKDSRADTQDQQPIGISIQGWNITSASSSIGNEAEMDDLTAFVQSVVGDSTRLALPEIVFANAFLSLQYTRKSEDMPKDGENINTETHDFKFNAKDALLEWAKCHLHLGKSAEGENEVKCYRGVSIIKTVDAKLWEERQAREAKSANMHSLFGKAAIGATEYNYDWCFQSPYTGFYSKNTPKDINNTTTSSESEWKELSESGIDVSLLMDQKQPILYFDDVNLYEDDMHDNGYIMFLFE
;
A
#
# COMPACT_ATOMS: atom_id res chain seq x y z
N MET A 1 16.55 3.85 -9.58
CA MET A 1 16.13 5.12 -10.25
C MET A 1 16.30 6.26 -9.26
N ALA A 2 16.60 7.48 -9.71
CA ALA A 2 16.59 8.63 -8.80
C ALA A 2 15.13 9.00 -8.49
N SER A 3 14.72 8.93 -7.22
CA SER A 3 13.39 9.39 -6.77
C SER A 3 13.19 10.85 -7.17
N ARG A 4 12.06 11.15 -7.83
CA ARG A 4 11.72 12.50 -8.30
C ARG A 4 10.97 13.21 -7.20
N ARG A 5 11.71 13.88 -6.33
CA ARG A 5 11.15 14.72 -5.27
C ARG A 5 11.18 16.17 -5.65
N PHE A 6 10.07 16.86 -5.40
CA PHE A 6 9.97 18.28 -5.64
C PHE A 6 9.10 18.97 -4.58
N ILE A 7 9.65 20.04 -4.01
CA ILE A 7 8.93 21.01 -3.19
C ILE A 7 9.20 22.38 -3.80
N ALA A 8 8.14 23.14 -4.06
CA ALA A 8 8.28 24.48 -4.60
C ALA A 8 9.03 25.41 -3.63
N ASP A 9 9.70 26.43 -4.17
CA ASP A 9 10.40 27.42 -3.35
C ASP A 9 9.49 28.05 -2.30
N GLU A 10 10.05 28.40 -1.15
CA GLU A 10 9.31 28.97 -0.01
C GLU A 10 8.48 30.21 -0.40
N ARG A 11 8.97 31.02 -1.35
CA ARG A 11 8.24 32.19 -1.87
C ARG A 11 6.94 31.77 -2.59
N VAL A 12 7.00 30.69 -3.37
CA VAL A 12 5.83 30.13 -4.06
C VAL A 12 4.89 29.51 -3.04
N LEU A 13 5.39 28.69 -2.11
CA LEU A 13 4.58 28.08 -1.06
C LEU A 13 3.79 29.14 -0.26
N LYS A 14 4.49 30.19 0.22
CA LYS A 14 3.86 31.30 0.95
C LYS A 14 2.77 32.00 0.15
N LYS A 15 2.96 32.18 -1.17
CA LYS A 15 1.96 32.79 -2.06
C LYS A 15 0.65 31.98 -2.09
N TYR A 16 0.72 30.66 -1.96
CA TYR A 16 -0.44 29.76 -1.97
C TYR A 16 -0.88 29.34 -0.55
N GLY A 17 -0.33 29.95 0.50
CA GLY A 17 -0.66 29.60 1.89
C GLY A 17 -0.14 28.23 2.32
N ALA A 18 0.87 27.71 1.62
CA ALA A 18 1.59 26.50 1.99
C ALA A 18 2.88 26.82 2.75
N ARG A 19 3.38 25.84 3.51
CA ARG A 19 4.70 25.87 4.16
C ARG A 19 5.32 24.48 4.15
N VAL A 20 6.64 24.41 4.16
CA VAL A 20 7.36 23.13 4.30
C VAL A 20 7.14 22.57 5.71
N LEU A 21 6.93 21.26 5.80
CA LEU A 21 6.96 20.51 7.05
C LEU A 21 8.41 20.07 7.27
N VAL A 22 9.24 20.95 7.83
CA VAL A 22 10.57 20.57 8.30
C VAL A 22 10.37 19.89 9.65
N LYS A 23 10.85 18.65 9.82
CA LYS A 23 11.12 18.19 11.19
C LYS A 23 12.30 19.01 11.68
N ASP A 24 12.07 19.83 12.69
CA ASP A 24 13.13 20.43 13.49
C ASP A 24 14.02 19.29 13.97
N ASN A 25 15.12 19.02 13.26
CA ASN A 25 16.29 18.49 13.91
C ASN A 25 16.76 19.65 14.78
N GLU A 26 16.32 19.67 16.03
CA GLU A 26 16.90 20.54 17.05
C GLU A 26 18.42 20.43 16.93
N ALA A 27 19.02 21.57 16.62
CA ALA A 27 20.45 21.74 16.50
C ALA A 27 21.11 21.30 17.81
N ASN A 28 21.74 20.14 17.79
CA ASN A 28 22.86 19.87 18.68
C ASN A 28 24.10 20.44 17.99
N GLU A 29 24.23 21.77 18.02
CA GLU A 29 25.51 22.44 17.82
C GLU A 29 26.40 22.09 19.01
N ASN A 30 27.36 21.18 18.80
CA ASN A 30 28.62 21.13 19.53
C ASN A 30 29.71 20.60 18.59
N ASP A 31 30.48 21.57 18.08
CA ASP A 31 31.88 21.63 17.64
C ASP A 31 32.71 20.38 17.27
N GLU A 32 33.36 20.55 16.10
CA GLU A 32 34.73 20.21 15.68
C GLU A 32 35.27 18.76 15.77
N GLU A 33 35.59 18.15 14.62
CA GLU A 33 36.99 18.02 14.14
C GLU A 33 37.11 17.35 12.75
N VAL A 34 38.23 17.65 12.10
CA VAL A 34 38.64 17.36 10.71
C VAL A 34 38.91 15.87 10.43
N SER A 35 38.41 15.33 9.31
CA SER A 35 39.02 14.15 8.67
C SER A 35 38.60 13.97 7.19
N SER A 36 39.61 14.07 6.31
CA SER A 36 39.82 13.62 4.92
C SER A 36 38.76 12.74 4.19
N PRO A 37 38.69 12.82 2.84
CA PRO A 37 37.67 12.15 2.04
C PRO A 37 37.92 10.65 1.97
N LYS A 38 37.02 9.87 2.59
CA LYS A 38 36.87 8.45 2.28
C LYS A 38 35.78 8.33 1.24
N ASP A 39 36.10 7.68 0.12
CA ASP A 39 35.12 7.09 -0.80
C ASP A 39 34.28 6.07 -0.03
N SER A 40 33.24 6.53 0.66
CA SER A 40 32.18 5.69 1.18
C SER A 40 31.19 5.48 0.04
N ARG A 41 31.10 4.23 -0.44
CA ARG A 41 29.90 3.73 -1.11
C ARG A 41 28.70 4.26 -0.34
N ALA A 42 27.81 4.98 -1.03
CA ALA A 42 26.62 5.56 -0.42
C ALA A 42 25.85 4.46 0.33
N ASP A 43 25.96 4.47 1.66
CA ASP A 43 25.01 3.77 2.50
C ASP A 43 23.63 4.31 2.10
N THR A 44 22.78 3.42 1.64
CA THR A 44 21.34 3.65 1.42
C THR A 44 20.70 3.96 2.77
N GLN A 45 20.95 5.15 3.30
CA GLN A 45 20.26 5.68 4.45
C GLN A 45 18.85 6.09 4.02
N ASP A 46 17.88 5.76 4.87
CA ASP A 46 16.50 6.18 4.69
C ASP A 46 16.46 7.70 4.48
N GLN A 47 15.73 8.11 3.44
CA GLN A 47 15.61 9.52 3.14
C GLN A 47 14.70 10.16 4.17
N GLN A 48 15.12 11.31 4.70
CA GLN A 48 14.30 12.06 5.64
C GLN A 48 12.92 12.33 5.05
N PRO A 49 11.84 12.20 5.84
CA PRO A 49 10.52 12.53 5.38
C PRO A 49 10.45 13.98 4.91
N ILE A 50 9.75 14.21 3.81
CA ILE A 50 9.48 15.54 3.29
C ILE A 50 7.97 15.79 3.31
N GLY A 51 7.58 17.06 3.24
CA GLY A 51 6.16 17.38 3.23
C GLY A 51 5.84 18.87 3.17
N ILE A 52 4.57 19.16 2.93
CA ILE A 52 4.01 20.51 2.99
C ILE A 52 2.75 20.53 3.85
N SER A 53 2.48 21.70 4.43
CA SER A 53 1.23 21.99 5.12
C SER A 53 0.50 23.10 4.37
N ILE A 54 -0.76 22.88 4.00
CA ILE A 54 -1.60 23.82 3.24
C ILE A 54 -3.05 23.68 3.68
N GLN A 55 -3.68 24.79 4.09
CA GLN A 55 -5.13 24.84 4.39
C GLN A 55 -5.64 23.74 5.33
N GLY A 56 -4.88 23.40 6.38
CA GLY A 56 -5.25 22.35 7.35
C GLY A 56 -4.86 20.93 6.93
N TRP A 57 -4.36 20.75 5.71
CA TRP A 57 -3.72 19.51 5.26
C TRP A 57 -2.24 19.50 5.59
N ASN A 58 -1.74 18.36 6.02
CA ASN A 58 -0.34 18.00 6.12
C ASN A 58 -0.10 16.81 5.18
N ILE A 59 0.70 17.03 4.15
CA ILE A 59 1.07 16.02 3.16
C ILE A 59 2.51 15.65 3.45
N THR A 60 2.77 14.38 3.75
CA THR A 60 4.12 13.90 4.07
C THR A 60 4.41 12.58 3.38
N SER A 61 5.65 12.40 2.95
CA SER A 61 6.12 11.14 2.39
C SER A 61 7.51 10.82 2.91
N ALA A 62 7.89 9.54 2.82
CA ALA A 62 9.25 9.09 2.98
C ALA A 62 9.48 7.87 2.07
N SER A 63 10.62 7.83 1.40
CA SER A 63 11.19 6.62 0.82
C SER A 63 12.22 6.06 1.78
N SER A 64 12.26 4.74 1.88
CA SER A 64 13.22 4.03 2.69
C SER A 64 14.17 3.22 1.80
N SER A 65 15.21 2.70 2.43
CA SER A 65 16.00 1.60 1.90
C SER A 65 15.17 0.31 1.83
N ILE A 66 15.68 -0.69 1.11
CA ILE A 66 15.08 -2.03 1.09
C ILE A 66 15.10 -2.56 2.53
N GLY A 67 13.97 -3.14 2.96
CA GLY A 67 13.81 -3.70 4.28
C GLY A 67 14.91 -4.70 4.60
N ASN A 68 15.46 -4.61 5.81
CA ASN A 68 16.46 -5.57 6.28
C ASN A 68 15.80 -6.92 6.66
N GLU A 69 16.62 -7.93 6.94
CA GLU A 69 16.15 -9.28 7.30
C GLU A 69 15.13 -9.28 8.43
N ALA A 70 15.36 -8.52 9.50
CA ALA A 70 14.45 -8.45 10.64
C ALA A 70 13.11 -7.80 10.27
N GLU A 71 13.13 -6.72 9.48
CA GLU A 71 11.91 -6.06 9.00
C GLU A 71 11.10 -6.97 8.07
N MET A 72 11.78 -7.74 7.21
CA MET A 72 11.16 -8.71 6.32
C MET A 72 10.58 -9.91 7.07
N ASP A 73 11.27 -10.40 8.10
CA ASP A 73 10.77 -11.46 8.99
C ASP A 73 9.52 -11.00 9.75
N ASP A 74 9.54 -9.78 10.30
CA ASP A 74 8.40 -9.19 11.00
C ASP A 74 7.20 -8.99 10.06
N LEU A 75 7.45 -8.52 8.83
CA LEU A 75 6.42 -8.35 7.81
C LEU A 75 5.84 -9.70 7.36
N THR A 76 6.71 -10.72 7.20
CA THR A 76 6.30 -12.08 6.86
C THR A 76 5.43 -12.67 7.97
N ALA A 77 5.86 -12.55 9.23
CA ALA A 77 5.07 -12.99 10.38
C ALA A 77 3.73 -12.27 10.47
N PHE A 78 3.71 -10.96 10.19
CA PHE A 78 2.48 -10.16 10.17
C PHE A 78 1.50 -10.62 9.09
N VAL A 79 1.96 -10.78 7.85
CA VAL A 79 1.14 -11.28 6.73
C VAL A 79 0.67 -12.71 7.00
N GLN A 80 1.56 -13.57 7.51
CA GLN A 80 1.27 -14.96 7.86
C GLN A 80 0.21 -15.08 8.96
N SER A 81 0.20 -14.15 9.93
CA SER A 81 -0.79 -14.12 11.02
C SER A 81 -2.23 -13.96 10.52
N VAL A 82 -2.41 -13.38 9.34
CA VAL A 82 -3.72 -13.09 8.75
C VAL A 82 -4.26 -14.28 7.97
N VAL A 83 -3.39 -15.00 7.25
CA VAL A 83 -3.79 -16.18 6.46
C VAL A 83 -3.77 -17.49 7.25
N GLY A 84 -3.02 -17.54 8.35
CA GLY A 84 -2.84 -18.72 9.20
C GLY A 84 -1.87 -19.75 8.63
N ASP A 85 -1.39 -20.67 9.49
CA ASP A 85 -0.27 -21.58 9.21
C ASP A 85 -0.44 -22.52 7.99
N SER A 86 -1.67 -22.68 7.50
CA SER A 86 -1.98 -23.56 6.36
C SER A 86 -1.53 -23.01 5.01
N THR A 87 -1.29 -21.69 4.92
CA THR A 87 -1.01 -21.01 3.65
C THR A 87 0.29 -20.24 3.80
N ARG A 88 1.34 -20.65 3.07
CA ARG A 88 2.59 -19.88 3.02
C ARG A 88 2.49 -18.85 1.91
N LEU A 89 2.75 -17.60 2.25
CA LEU A 89 2.87 -16.50 1.30
C LEU A 89 4.34 -16.08 1.24
N ALA A 90 4.88 -15.97 0.04
CA ALA A 90 6.16 -15.31 -0.18
C ALA A 90 5.89 -13.82 -0.40
N LEU A 91 6.69 -12.95 0.22
CA LEU A 91 6.64 -11.51 -0.02
C LEU A 91 7.40 -11.15 -1.30
N PRO A 92 7.18 -9.94 -1.87
CA PRO A 92 8.01 -9.41 -2.94
C PRO A 92 9.50 -9.44 -2.57
N GLU A 93 10.37 -9.61 -3.56
CA GLU A 93 11.82 -9.60 -3.37
C GLU A 93 12.32 -8.28 -2.76
N ILE A 94 11.75 -7.16 -3.18
CA ILE A 94 12.14 -5.83 -2.74
C ILE A 94 10.94 -5.18 -2.05
N VAL A 95 11.05 -4.91 -0.75
CA VAL A 95 10.03 -4.17 0.01
C VAL A 95 10.67 -2.99 0.69
N PHE A 96 10.10 -1.79 0.49
CA PHE A 96 10.51 -0.57 1.18
C PHE A 96 9.68 -0.43 2.46
N ALA A 97 10.02 -1.21 3.49
CA ALA A 97 9.18 -1.45 4.66
C ALA A 97 8.75 -0.16 5.40
N ASN A 98 9.63 0.85 5.41
CA ASN A 98 9.40 2.12 6.09
C ASN A 98 8.93 3.24 5.14
N ALA A 99 8.74 2.94 3.84
CA ALA A 99 8.25 3.92 2.89
C ALA A 99 6.76 4.20 3.10
N PHE A 100 6.37 5.47 3.02
CA PHE A 100 4.97 5.87 3.17
C PHE A 100 4.64 7.17 2.46
N LEU A 101 3.34 7.37 2.22
CA LEU A 101 2.69 8.63 1.91
C LEU A 101 1.54 8.83 2.90
N SER A 102 1.39 10.01 3.49
CA SER A 102 0.32 10.35 4.43
C SER A 102 -0.29 11.72 4.10
N LEU A 103 -1.61 11.76 4.08
CA LEU A 103 -2.46 12.92 3.90
C LEU A 103 -3.29 13.09 5.19
N GLN A 104 -2.87 14.02 6.03
CA GLN A 104 -3.55 14.31 7.29
C GLN A 104 -4.30 15.64 7.20
N TYR A 105 -5.58 15.64 7.51
CA TYR A 105 -6.41 16.85 7.62
C TYR A 105 -6.82 17.09 9.06
N THR A 106 -6.55 18.30 9.56
CA THR A 106 -7.02 18.74 10.89
C THR A 106 -8.13 19.76 10.74
N ARG A 107 -9.34 19.38 11.15
CA ARG A 107 -10.47 20.31 11.21
C ARG A 107 -10.47 21.04 12.55
N LYS A 108 -10.35 22.37 12.49
CA LYS A 108 -10.58 23.23 13.65
C LYS A 108 -12.08 23.53 13.73
N SER A 109 -12.72 23.17 14.84
CA SER A 109 -14.11 23.55 15.09
C SER A 109 -14.17 25.05 15.39
N GLU A 110 -14.55 25.87 14.41
CA GLU A 110 -14.71 27.33 14.60
C GLU A 110 -16.02 27.70 15.33
N ASP A 111 -16.97 26.77 15.47
CA ASP A 111 -18.35 27.05 15.93
C ASP A 111 -18.65 26.58 17.37
N MET A 112 -17.76 26.78 18.36
CA MET A 112 -18.10 26.52 19.78
C MET A 112 -17.73 27.67 20.74
N PRO A 113 -18.51 27.86 21.82
CA PRO A 113 -18.49 29.05 22.66
C PRO A 113 -17.16 29.27 23.37
N LYS A 114 -16.84 30.53 23.65
CA LYS A 114 -15.61 31.04 24.28
C LYS A 114 -15.40 30.64 25.75
N ASP A 115 -16.04 29.57 26.21
CA ASP A 115 -15.97 29.13 27.60
C ASP A 115 -14.95 27.99 27.75
N GLY A 116 -13.67 28.37 27.72
CA GLY A 116 -12.59 27.73 28.49
C GLY A 116 -12.28 26.23 28.37
N GLU A 117 -12.99 25.43 27.58
CA GLU A 117 -12.80 23.97 27.53
C GLU A 117 -12.24 23.48 26.19
N ASN A 118 -11.24 22.59 26.30
CA ASN A 118 -10.50 21.85 25.28
C ASN A 118 -11.03 21.97 23.84
N ILE A 119 -10.20 22.56 22.97
CA ILE A 119 -10.43 22.59 21.53
C ILE A 119 -10.55 21.15 21.03
N ASN A 120 -11.76 20.73 20.66
CA ASN A 120 -11.98 19.45 20.01
C ASN A 120 -11.45 19.54 18.57
N THR A 121 -10.20 19.12 18.36
CA THR A 121 -9.61 18.98 17.03
C THR A 121 -9.90 17.60 16.48
N GLU A 122 -10.64 17.52 15.38
CA GLU A 122 -10.85 16.28 14.62
C GLU A 122 -9.71 16.14 13.60
N THR A 123 -9.07 14.97 13.59
CA THR A 123 -8.00 14.68 12.63
C THR A 123 -8.37 13.45 11.80
N HIS A 124 -8.25 13.59 10.49
CA HIS A 124 -8.40 12.52 9.51
C HIS A 124 -7.03 12.23 8.89
N ASP A 125 -6.67 10.97 8.76
CA ASP A 125 -5.38 10.55 8.19
C ASP A 125 -5.63 9.45 7.15
N PHE A 126 -5.11 9.68 5.94
CA PHE A 126 -5.04 8.70 4.87
C PHE A 126 -3.57 8.35 4.64
N LYS A 127 -3.20 7.09 4.84
CA LYS A 127 -1.83 6.63 4.75
C LYS A 127 -1.69 5.48 3.75
N PHE A 128 -0.61 5.48 3.00
CA PHE A 128 -0.22 4.44 2.08
C PHE A 128 1.14 3.89 2.51
N ASN A 129 1.26 2.57 2.65
CA ASN A 129 2.52 1.90 2.99
C ASN A 129 2.50 0.44 2.52
N ALA A 130 3.70 -0.15 2.38
CA ALA A 130 3.86 -1.51 1.86
C ALA A 130 3.18 -2.56 2.75
N LYS A 131 3.25 -2.38 4.07
CA LYS A 131 2.70 -3.32 5.05
C LYS A 131 1.19 -3.49 4.90
N ASP A 132 0.44 -2.41 4.85
CA ASP A 132 -1.01 -2.45 4.69
C ASP A 132 -1.40 -2.93 3.28
N ALA A 133 -0.62 -2.58 2.26
CA ALA A 133 -0.84 -3.06 0.89
C ALA A 133 -0.68 -4.59 0.78
N LEU A 134 0.37 -5.14 1.38
CA LEU A 134 0.63 -6.58 1.42
C LEU A 134 -0.34 -7.30 2.35
N LEU A 135 -0.84 -6.64 3.39
CA LEU A 135 -1.89 -7.17 4.24
C LEU A 135 -3.20 -7.37 3.45
N GLU A 136 -3.64 -6.37 2.69
CA GLU A 136 -4.84 -6.50 1.85
C GLU A 136 -4.67 -7.59 0.78
N TRP A 137 -3.49 -7.64 0.14
CA TRP A 137 -3.14 -8.73 -0.76
C TRP A 137 -3.23 -10.11 -0.07
N ALA A 138 -2.74 -10.23 1.17
CA ALA A 138 -2.84 -11.47 1.94
C ALA A 138 -4.29 -11.84 2.28
N LYS A 139 -5.14 -10.86 2.62
CA LYS A 139 -6.58 -11.09 2.86
C LYS A 139 -7.30 -11.62 1.63
N CYS A 140 -6.91 -11.25 0.42
CA CYS A 140 -7.45 -11.85 -0.79
C CYS A 140 -7.24 -13.38 -0.83
N HIS A 141 -6.16 -13.88 -0.24
CA HIS A 141 -5.85 -15.31 -0.18
C HIS A 141 -6.73 -16.10 0.80
N LEU A 142 -7.36 -15.44 1.78
CA LEU A 142 -8.35 -16.08 2.66
C LEU A 142 -9.57 -16.60 1.90
N HIS A 143 -9.95 -15.90 0.82
CA HIS A 143 -11.15 -16.19 0.04
C HIS A 143 -10.94 -17.33 -0.97
N LEU A 144 -9.70 -17.83 -1.13
CA LEU A 144 -9.39 -18.92 -2.06
C LEU A 144 -9.94 -20.28 -1.60
N GLY A 145 -10.49 -20.37 -0.40
CA GLY A 145 -11.34 -21.47 0.02
C GLY A 145 -10.55 -22.61 0.65
N LYS A 146 -10.77 -22.80 1.95
CA LYS A 146 -10.59 -24.08 2.62
C LYS A 146 -11.69 -25.00 2.09
N SER A 147 -11.38 -25.87 1.13
CA SER A 147 -12.34 -26.92 0.74
C SER A 147 -12.68 -27.73 1.99
N ALA A 148 -13.97 -27.82 2.29
CA ALA A 148 -14.50 -28.50 3.46
C ALA A 148 -14.04 -29.97 3.49
N GLU A 149 -13.71 -30.44 4.69
CA GLU A 149 -13.40 -31.84 4.97
C GLU A 149 -14.61 -32.72 4.62
N GLY A 150 -14.59 -33.32 3.44
CA GLY A 150 -15.46 -34.40 3.00
C GLY A 150 -14.59 -35.52 2.44
N GLU A 151 -14.66 -36.69 3.04
CA GLU A 151 -13.85 -37.86 2.71
C GLU A 151 -13.95 -38.22 1.21
N ASN A 152 -12.79 -38.36 0.55
CA ASN A 152 -12.52 -38.72 -0.85
C ASN A 152 -12.30 -37.60 -1.89
N GLU A 153 -12.22 -36.33 -1.51
CA GLU A 153 -11.79 -35.30 -2.47
C GLU A 153 -10.29 -35.00 -2.36
N VAL A 154 -9.61 -35.06 -3.52
CA VAL A 154 -8.19 -34.76 -3.70
C VAL A 154 -7.88 -33.41 -3.03
N LYS A 155 -6.91 -33.39 -2.10
CA LYS A 155 -6.39 -32.17 -1.50
C LYS A 155 -5.77 -31.28 -2.59
N CYS A 156 -6.59 -30.44 -3.23
CA CYS A 156 -6.09 -29.32 -4.02
C CYS A 156 -5.60 -28.27 -3.03
N TYR A 157 -4.28 -28.17 -2.89
CA TYR A 157 -3.64 -27.01 -2.29
C TYR A 157 -4.10 -25.77 -3.05
N ARG A 158 -4.96 -24.95 -2.43
CA ARG A 158 -5.43 -23.67 -3.00
C ARG A 158 -4.50 -22.53 -2.61
N GLY A 159 -3.30 -22.68 -3.13
CA GLY A 159 -2.15 -21.78 -3.09
C GLY A 159 -1.10 -22.45 -3.98
N VAL A 160 -0.34 -21.68 -4.76
CA VAL A 160 0.57 -22.26 -5.74
C VAL A 160 1.63 -23.08 -5.02
N SER A 161 1.50 -24.41 -5.08
CA SER A 161 2.67 -25.26 -5.12
C SER A 161 3.45 -24.82 -6.36
N ILE A 162 4.72 -24.44 -6.21
CA ILE A 162 5.69 -24.31 -7.33
C ILE A 162 5.28 -25.33 -8.40
N ILE A 163 4.91 -24.88 -9.59
CA ILE A 163 4.43 -25.76 -10.67
C ILE A 163 5.52 -26.80 -10.89
N LYS A 164 5.29 -28.01 -10.38
CA LYS A 164 6.20 -29.13 -10.61
C LYS A 164 5.88 -29.65 -12.00
N THR A 165 6.81 -30.39 -12.59
CA THR A 165 6.58 -31.11 -13.86
C THR A 165 5.35 -32.03 -13.82
N VAL A 166 4.89 -32.42 -12.62
CA VAL A 166 3.63 -33.15 -12.43
C VAL A 166 2.38 -32.29 -12.68
N ASP A 167 2.43 -30.99 -12.37
CA ASP A 167 1.31 -30.07 -12.56
C ASP A 167 1.17 -29.66 -14.04
N ALA A 168 2.29 -29.58 -14.77
CA ALA A 168 2.30 -29.41 -16.22
C ALA A 168 1.60 -30.58 -16.95
N LYS A 169 1.77 -31.82 -16.46
CA LYS A 169 1.05 -32.99 -16.99
C LYS A 169 -0.44 -32.93 -16.70
N LEU A 170 -0.83 -32.48 -15.49
CA LEU A 170 -2.25 -32.31 -15.15
C LEU A 170 -2.92 -31.24 -16.02
N TRP A 171 -2.20 -30.18 -16.37
CA TRP A 171 -2.68 -29.17 -17.32
C TRP A 171 -2.81 -29.73 -18.75
N GLU A 172 -1.84 -30.51 -19.23
CA GLU A 172 -1.90 -31.19 -20.53
C GLU A 172 -3.10 -32.16 -20.61
N GLU A 173 -3.33 -32.93 -19.54
CA GLU A 173 -4.48 -33.84 -19.42
C GLU A 173 -5.82 -33.10 -19.33
N ARG A 174 -5.86 -31.93 -18.70
CA ARG A 174 -7.06 -31.06 -18.65
C ARG A 174 -7.36 -30.50 -20.04
N GLN A 175 -6.36 -29.98 -20.75
CA GLN A 175 -6.52 -29.48 -22.12
C GLN A 175 -6.97 -30.58 -23.08
N ALA A 176 -6.42 -31.80 -22.95
CA ALA A 176 -6.87 -32.95 -23.73
C ALA A 176 -8.33 -33.34 -23.43
N ARG A 177 -8.80 -33.13 -22.20
CA ARG A 177 -10.18 -33.40 -21.78
C ARG A 177 -11.15 -32.33 -22.26
N GLU A 178 -10.75 -31.07 -22.18
CA GLU A 178 -11.54 -29.93 -22.68
C GLU A 178 -11.63 -29.95 -24.20
N ALA A 179 -10.55 -30.31 -24.91
CA ALA A 179 -10.57 -30.55 -26.35
C ALA A 179 -11.49 -31.72 -26.75
N LYS A 180 -11.58 -32.78 -25.93
CA LYS A 180 -12.54 -33.88 -26.12
C LYS A 180 -13.98 -33.45 -25.81
N SER A 181 -14.18 -32.58 -24.83
CA SER A 181 -15.50 -32.08 -24.40
C SER A 181 -16.04 -30.98 -25.34
N ALA A 182 -15.16 -30.22 -25.99
CA ALA A 182 -15.52 -29.25 -27.04
C ALA A 182 -16.19 -29.90 -28.26
N ASN A 183 -16.02 -31.22 -28.44
CA ASN A 183 -16.73 -32.00 -29.45
C ASN A 183 -18.17 -32.39 -29.05
N MET A 184 -18.63 -32.05 -27.82
CA MET A 184 -20.00 -32.25 -27.34
C MET A 184 -20.73 -30.94 -26.95
N HIS A 185 -20.07 -29.77 -26.95
CA HIS A 185 -20.65 -28.53 -26.43
C HIS A 185 -21.30 -27.62 -27.50
N SER A 186 -22.05 -28.20 -28.44
CA SER A 186 -22.98 -27.44 -29.29
C SER A 186 -24.40 -27.33 -28.70
N LEU A 187 -24.69 -27.92 -27.53
CA LEU A 187 -26.10 -28.12 -27.11
C LEU A 187 -26.49 -27.76 -25.67
N PHE A 188 -25.57 -27.32 -24.81
CA PHE A 188 -25.95 -26.78 -23.49
C PHE A 188 -25.26 -25.45 -23.22
N GLY A 189 -26.08 -24.46 -22.87
CA GLY A 189 -25.75 -23.06 -22.91
C GLY A 189 -24.96 -22.53 -21.72
N LYS A 190 -24.58 -21.26 -21.90
CA LYS A 190 -24.24 -20.24 -20.89
C LYS A 190 -24.69 -20.61 -19.45
N ALA A 191 -23.84 -21.27 -18.68
CA ALA A 191 -24.00 -21.41 -17.24
C ALA A 191 -22.64 -21.73 -16.58
N ALA A 192 -21.68 -20.81 -16.68
CA ALA A 192 -20.50 -20.75 -15.81
C ALA A 192 -19.83 -19.36 -15.96
N ILE A 193 -20.56 -18.30 -15.61
CA ILE A 193 -19.95 -17.01 -15.27
C ILE A 193 -20.13 -16.90 -13.76
N GLY A 194 -19.26 -17.53 -12.98
CA GLY A 194 -19.40 -17.56 -11.54
C GLY A 194 -18.24 -18.29 -10.89
N ALA A 195 -17.48 -17.55 -10.07
CA ALA A 195 -16.20 -17.89 -9.46
C ALA A 195 -15.01 -17.83 -10.44
N THR A 196 -14.46 -16.62 -10.62
CA THR A 196 -13.06 -16.47 -11.03
C THR A 196 -12.21 -17.13 -9.95
N GLU A 197 -11.79 -18.36 -10.24
CA GLU A 197 -10.79 -19.11 -9.50
C GLU A 197 -9.51 -18.27 -9.46
N TYR A 198 -9.30 -17.54 -8.37
CA TYR A 198 -8.04 -16.84 -8.13
C TYR A 198 -6.99 -17.91 -7.82
N ASN A 199 -6.33 -18.39 -8.87
CA ASN A 199 -5.08 -19.09 -8.71
C ASN A 199 -4.04 -18.03 -8.34
N TYR A 200 -3.32 -18.24 -7.25
CA TYR A 200 -2.21 -17.37 -6.89
C TYR A 200 -1.28 -17.26 -8.11
N ASP A 201 -0.97 -16.06 -8.57
CA ASP A 201 -0.24 -15.83 -9.81
C ASP A 201 1.14 -15.22 -9.56
N TRP A 202 1.51 -15.06 -8.27
CA TRP A 202 2.74 -14.39 -7.83
C TRP A 202 2.81 -12.94 -8.32
N CYS A 203 1.69 -12.33 -8.73
CA CYS A 203 1.68 -11.00 -9.31
C CYS A 203 1.53 -9.87 -8.28
N PHE A 204 1.51 -10.19 -6.98
CA PHE A 204 1.35 -9.25 -5.86
C PHE A 204 0.21 -8.23 -6.04
N GLN A 205 -0.81 -8.55 -6.84
CA GLN A 205 -1.89 -7.63 -7.16
C GLN A 205 -2.76 -7.39 -5.93
N SER A 206 -2.67 -6.19 -5.36
CA SER A 206 -3.40 -5.80 -4.16
C SER A 206 -4.57 -4.88 -4.51
N PRO A 207 -5.78 -5.09 -3.94
CA PRO A 207 -6.89 -4.14 -4.04
C PRO A 207 -6.74 -2.95 -3.08
N TYR A 208 -5.57 -2.78 -2.45
CA TYR A 208 -5.31 -1.75 -1.45
C TYR A 208 -5.57 -0.33 -1.99
N THR A 209 -6.43 0.41 -1.28
CA THR A 209 -6.82 1.80 -1.60
C THR A 209 -6.35 2.80 -0.55
N GLY A 210 -5.41 2.40 0.32
CA GLY A 210 -4.95 3.20 1.44
C GLY A 210 -5.59 2.82 2.77
N PHE A 211 -4.92 3.17 3.85
CA PHE A 211 -5.41 3.05 5.21
C PHE A 211 -6.00 4.39 5.65
N TYR A 212 -7.22 4.36 6.18
CA TYR A 212 -7.87 5.54 6.72
C TYR A 212 -8.03 5.44 8.24
N SER A 213 -7.73 6.53 8.96
CA SER A 213 -8.06 6.66 10.37
C SER A 213 -8.66 8.02 10.71
N LYS A 214 -9.57 8.03 11.68
CA LYS A 214 -10.17 9.22 12.26
C LYS A 214 -9.89 9.25 13.75
N ASN A 215 -9.26 10.32 14.21
CA ASN A 215 -8.92 10.52 15.61
C ASN A 215 -9.76 11.66 16.19
N THR A 216 -10.51 11.37 17.27
CA THR A 216 -11.21 12.39 18.06
C THR A 216 -10.72 12.42 19.51
N PRO A 217 -10.61 13.60 20.15
CA PRO A 217 -10.04 13.71 21.50
C PRO A 217 -10.80 12.94 22.60
N LYS A 218 -12.03 12.50 22.33
CA LYS A 218 -12.85 11.75 23.29
C LYS A 218 -12.51 10.26 23.37
N ASP A 219 -11.66 9.75 22.46
CA ASP A 219 -11.37 8.32 22.34
C ASP A 219 -10.15 7.85 23.16
N ILE A 220 -9.55 8.71 23.99
CA ILE A 220 -8.31 8.40 24.74
C ILE A 220 -8.49 7.26 25.77
N ASN A 221 -9.72 6.91 26.14
CA ASN A 221 -9.99 5.86 27.15
C ASN A 221 -10.70 4.60 26.60
N ASN A 222 -11.00 4.50 25.31
CA ASN A 222 -11.60 3.30 24.74
C ASN A 222 -10.68 2.72 23.67
N THR A 223 -10.26 1.48 23.93
CA THR A 223 -9.53 0.60 23.03
C THR A 223 -10.06 0.73 21.61
N THR A 224 -9.14 1.04 20.71
CA THR A 224 -9.24 1.23 19.26
C THR A 224 -10.29 0.34 18.58
N THR A 225 -11.56 0.72 18.63
CA THR A 225 -12.54 0.30 17.63
C THR A 225 -12.46 1.33 16.53
N SER A 226 -11.83 0.95 15.41
CA SER A 226 -11.88 1.69 14.16
C SER A 226 -13.35 1.96 13.86
N SER A 227 -13.82 3.16 14.17
CA SER A 227 -14.99 3.69 13.48
C SER A 227 -14.50 3.90 12.07
N GLU A 228 -14.67 2.87 11.23
CA GLU A 228 -14.62 2.99 9.78
C GLU A 228 -15.35 4.29 9.45
N SER A 229 -14.62 5.31 9.01
CA SER A 229 -15.33 6.35 8.28
C SER A 229 -15.93 5.64 7.09
N GLU A 230 -17.24 5.62 7.11
CA GLU A 230 -18.06 4.84 6.22
C GLU A 230 -17.76 5.33 4.81
N TRP A 231 -16.91 4.60 4.09
CA TRP A 231 -16.78 4.75 2.66
C TRP A 231 -18.19 4.61 2.08
N LYS A 232 -18.71 5.68 1.50
CA LYS A 232 -20.06 5.72 0.95
C LYS A 232 -19.98 5.64 -0.56
N GLU A 233 -20.85 4.80 -1.12
CA GLU A 233 -21.08 4.81 -2.55
C GLU A 233 -21.63 6.19 -2.95
N LEU A 234 -21.01 6.78 -3.97
CA LEU A 234 -21.45 8.04 -4.55
C LEU A 234 -22.43 7.74 -5.68
N SER A 235 -23.47 8.57 -5.83
CA SER A 235 -24.43 8.45 -6.95
C SER A 235 -23.78 8.64 -8.32
N GLU A 236 -22.71 9.43 -8.36
CA GLU A 236 -21.85 9.63 -9.52
C GLU A 236 -20.40 9.56 -9.01
N SER A 237 -19.57 8.76 -9.70
CA SER A 237 -18.15 8.60 -9.39
C SER A 237 -17.33 8.90 -10.63
N GLY A 238 -16.27 9.67 -10.47
CA GLY A 238 -15.36 10.04 -11.55
C GLY A 238 -14.46 11.19 -11.13
N ILE A 239 -13.19 11.12 -11.55
CA ILE A 239 -12.27 12.24 -11.44
C ILE A 239 -12.49 13.13 -12.66
N ASP A 240 -12.79 14.41 -12.47
CA ASP A 240 -12.91 15.36 -13.57
C ASP A 240 -11.53 15.60 -14.19
N VAL A 241 -11.29 14.95 -15.33
CA VAL A 241 -10.02 15.00 -16.06
C VAL A 241 -9.68 16.43 -16.50
N SER A 242 -10.66 17.31 -16.66
CA SER A 242 -10.41 18.71 -17.02
C SER A 242 -9.65 19.46 -15.93
N LEU A 243 -9.85 19.10 -14.65
CA LEU A 243 -9.11 19.67 -13.52
C LEU A 243 -7.66 19.15 -13.46
N LEU A 244 -7.42 17.91 -13.91
CA LEU A 244 -6.06 17.34 -13.98
C LEU A 244 -5.21 17.99 -15.09
N MET A 245 -5.86 18.50 -16.14
CA MET A 245 -5.19 19.19 -17.26
C MET A 245 -4.99 20.69 -17.02
N ASP A 246 -5.51 21.24 -15.91
CA ASP A 246 -5.37 22.67 -15.62
C ASP A 246 -3.94 23.02 -15.18
N GLN A 247 -3.22 23.74 -16.06
CA GLN A 247 -1.87 24.21 -15.81
C GLN A 247 -1.81 25.62 -15.20
N LYS A 248 -2.95 26.21 -14.82
CA LYS A 248 -2.99 27.55 -14.20
C LYS A 248 -2.41 27.58 -12.79
N GLN A 249 -2.44 26.45 -12.09
CA GLN A 249 -1.89 26.32 -10.75
C GLN A 249 -0.55 25.59 -10.81
N PRO A 250 0.51 26.11 -10.16
CA PRO A 250 1.78 25.42 -10.11
C PRO A 250 1.68 24.21 -9.19
N ILE A 251 2.42 23.15 -9.51
CA ILE A 251 2.68 22.05 -8.59
C ILE A 251 3.46 22.63 -7.40
N LEU A 252 2.95 22.43 -6.18
CA LEU A 252 3.61 22.89 -4.95
C LEU A 252 4.47 21.81 -4.30
N TYR A 253 4.10 20.55 -4.52
CA TYR A 253 4.68 19.36 -3.94
C TYR A 253 4.46 18.20 -4.91
N PHE A 254 5.49 17.37 -5.09
CA PHE A 254 5.43 16.14 -5.87
C PHE A 254 6.44 15.15 -5.28
N ASP A 255 6.04 13.91 -5.11
CA ASP A 255 6.91 12.81 -4.72
C ASP A 255 6.40 11.50 -5.29
N ASP A 256 7.34 10.62 -5.65
CA ASP A 256 7.11 9.27 -6.13
C ASP A 256 7.64 8.30 -5.06
N VAL A 257 6.73 7.51 -4.46
CA VAL A 257 7.08 6.60 -3.35
C VAL A 257 6.90 5.14 -3.76
N ASN A 258 8.02 4.43 -3.88
CA ASN A 258 8.01 2.98 -4.12
C ASN A 258 7.69 2.25 -2.81
N LEU A 259 6.76 1.30 -2.85
CA LEU A 259 6.40 0.49 -1.68
C LEU A 259 6.99 -0.92 -1.75
N TYR A 260 6.90 -1.57 -2.91
CA TYR A 260 7.56 -2.85 -3.17
C TYR A 260 7.73 -3.09 -4.68
N GLU A 261 8.69 -3.95 -5.00
CA GLU A 261 9.08 -4.35 -6.35
C GLU A 261 9.39 -5.87 -6.37
N ASP A 262 9.13 -6.52 -7.50
CA ASP A 262 9.48 -7.93 -7.72
C ASP A 262 9.74 -8.15 -9.22
N ASP A 263 10.79 -8.91 -9.56
CA ASP A 263 11.15 -9.20 -10.96
C ASP A 263 10.49 -10.49 -11.50
N MET A 264 9.57 -11.07 -10.73
CA MET A 264 8.90 -12.33 -11.05
C MET A 264 9.86 -13.44 -11.46
N HIS A 265 11.04 -13.53 -10.83
CA HIS A 265 12.08 -14.49 -11.18
C HIS A 265 12.50 -14.39 -12.66
N ASP A 266 12.80 -13.18 -13.11
CA ASP A 266 13.16 -12.84 -14.49
C ASP A 266 12.03 -13.05 -15.53
N ASN A 267 10.79 -13.27 -15.10
CA ASN A 267 9.65 -13.44 -16.03
C ASN A 267 8.88 -12.13 -16.28
N GLY A 268 9.25 -11.04 -15.62
CA GLY A 268 8.68 -9.72 -15.86
C GLY A 268 9.07 -8.72 -14.78
N TYR A 269 8.19 -7.77 -14.48
CA TYR A 269 8.45 -6.78 -13.45
C TYR A 269 7.13 -6.28 -12.86
N ILE A 270 7.04 -6.25 -11.53
CA ILE A 270 5.93 -5.70 -10.77
C ILE A 270 6.48 -4.64 -9.85
N MET A 271 5.77 -3.51 -9.81
CA MET A 271 6.08 -2.41 -8.91
C MET A 271 4.78 -1.83 -8.41
N PHE A 272 4.73 -1.58 -7.11
CA PHE A 272 3.66 -0.82 -6.50
C PHE A 272 4.20 0.57 -6.13
N LEU A 273 3.76 1.55 -6.92
CA LEU A 273 4.17 2.95 -6.85
C LEU A 273 2.95 3.81 -6.51
N PHE A 274 3.16 4.83 -5.68
CA PHE A 274 2.26 5.98 -5.61
C PHE A 274 2.88 7.17 -6.35
N GLU A 275 2.16 7.66 -7.37
CA GLU A 275 2.40 8.91 -8.11
C GLU A 275 1.38 10.00 -7.71
#